data_AF-A0A966RZV1-F1
#
_entry.id   AF-A0A966RZV1-F1
#
_cell.length_a   1.000
_cell.length_b   1.000
_cell.length_c   1.000
_cell.angle_alpha   90.00
_cell.angle_beta   90.00
_cell.angle_gamma   90.00
#
_symmetry.space_group_name_H-M   'P 1'
#
loop_
_entity.id
_entity.type
_entity.pdbx_description
1 polymer ?
#
loop_
_entity_poly.entity_id
_entity_poly.type
_entity_poly.pdbx_seq_one_letter_code
_entity_poly.pdbx_strand_id
1 'polypeptide(L)' 'MIRTKVDTSDIDAKTFHKMLFIFNCVEKGWNVKKRDGKYIFQKSHDGKKEVFMEDYLEKFIAENSSL' A
#
# COMPACT_ATOMS: atom_id res chain seq x y z
N MET A 1 21.60 14.50 11.26
CA MET A 1 20.57 13.46 11.37
C MET A 1 19.35 14.10 12.03
N ILE A 2 18.31 14.39 11.26
CA ILE A 2 17.12 15.07 11.81
C ILE A 2 16.34 14.01 12.59
N ARG A 3 16.40 14.06 13.93
CA ARG A 3 15.53 13.26 14.81
C ARG A 3 14.24 14.04 15.07
N THR A 4 13.36 14.08 14.08
CA THR A 4 11.99 14.52 14.31
C THR A 4 11.22 13.36 14.93
N LYS A 5 10.60 13.58 16.10
CA LYS A 5 9.57 12.67 16.61
C LYS A 5 8.41 12.70 15.63
N VAL A 6 8.11 11.57 15.00
CA VAL A 6 6.88 11.38 14.23
C VAL A 6 5.80 10.97 15.22
N ASP A 7 4.73 11.75 15.31
CA ASP A 7 3.54 11.34 16.05
C ASP A 7 2.81 10.25 15.25
N THR A 8 2.55 9.13 15.91
CA THR A 8 1.93 7.93 15.33
C THR A 8 0.68 7.51 16.09
N SER A 9 0.21 8.35 17.03
CA SER A 9 -0.93 8.04 17.90
C SER A 9 -2.23 7.77 17.13
N ASP A 10 -2.42 8.39 15.97
CA ASP A 10 -3.59 8.20 15.10
C ASP A 10 -3.42 7.09 14.04
N ILE A 11 -2.29 6.37 14.04
CA ILE A 11 -2.02 5.31 13.07
C ILE A 11 -2.40 3.97 13.67
N ASP A 12 -3.58 3.47 13.31
CA ASP A 12 -3.96 2.10 13.64
C ASP A 12 -3.16 1.06 12.83
N ALA A 13 -3.21 -0.20 13.26
CA ALA A 13 -2.48 -1.28 12.59
C ALA A 13 -2.87 -1.41 11.11
N LYS A 14 -4.15 -1.20 10.76
CA LYS A 14 -4.64 -1.29 9.39
C LYS A 14 -3.99 -0.22 8.51
N THR A 15 -3.91 1.01 9.00
CA THR A 15 -3.29 2.16 8.32
C THR A 15 -1.80 1.93 8.16
N PHE A 16 -1.11 1.42 9.19
CA PHE A 16 0.30 1.09 9.11
C PHE A 16 0.61 0.04 8.02
N HIS A 17 -0.18 -1.05 7.96
CA HIS A 17 0.00 -2.07 6.93
C HIS A 17 -0.28 -1.53 5.52
N LYS A 18 -1.29 -0.66 5.35
CA LYS A 18 -1.54 0.03 4.07
C LYS A 18 -0.33 0.87 3.66
N MET A 19 0.25 1.64 4.60
CA MET A 19 1.44 2.46 4.34
C MET A 19 2.64 1.60 3.93
N LEU A 20 2.92 0.52 4.67
CA LEU A 20 4.02 -0.41 4.37
C LEU A 20 3.85 -1.08 3.00
N PHE A 21 2.63 -1.52 2.66
CA PHE A 21 2.34 -2.13 1.37
C PHE A 21 2.56 -1.15 0.22
N ILE A 22 2.03 0.07 0.34
CA ILE A 22 2.21 1.12 -0.67
C ILE A 22 3.70 1.41 -0.88
N PHE A 23 4.46 1.57 0.20
CA PHE A 23 5.91 1.78 0.15
C PHE A 23 6.61 0.64 -0.61
N ASN A 24 6.34 -0.61 -0.25
CA ASN A 24 6.92 -1.78 -0.89
C ASN A 24 6.55 -1.90 -2.39
N CYS A 25 5.33 -1.52 -2.77
CA CYS A 25 4.90 -1.49 -4.16
C CYS A 25 5.70 -0.47 -4.97
N VAL A 26 5.86 0.75 -4.45
CA VAL A 26 6.61 1.81 -5.12
C VAL A 26 8.08 1.39 -5.32
N GLU A 27 8.73 0.84 -4.29
CA GLU A 27 10.11 0.32 -4.37
C GLU A 27 10.27 -0.79 -5.43
N LYS A 28 9.20 -1.56 -5.69
CA LYS A 28 9.17 -2.62 -6.71
C LYS A 28 8.75 -2.12 -8.11
N GLY A 29 8.70 -0.81 -8.31
CA GLY A 29 8.39 -0.17 -9.60
C GLY A 29 6.90 -0.09 -9.94
N TRP A 30 6.01 -0.23 -8.96
CA TRP A 30 4.58 0.00 -9.17
C TRP A 30 4.24 1.49 -9.14
N ASN A 31 3.29 1.90 -9.97
CA ASN A 31 2.65 3.20 -9.92
C ASN A 31 1.41 3.11 -9.02
N VAL A 32 1.29 3.97 -8.00
CA VAL A 32 0.14 3.94 -7.07
C VAL A 32 -0.63 5.26 -7.17
N LYS A 33 -1.95 5.19 -7.40
CA LYS A 33 -2.84 6.35 -7.50
C LYS A 33 -4.03 6.18 -6.56
N LYS A 34 -4.43 7.24 -5.86
CA LYS A 34 -5.69 7.26 -5.08
C LYS A 34 -6.80 7.94 -5.90
N ARG A 35 -7.95 7.30 -6.04
CA ARG A 35 -9.15 7.83 -6.72
C ARG A 35 -10.40 7.31 -6.02
N ASP A 36 -11.36 8.20 -5.76
CA ASP A 36 -12.66 7.85 -5.16
C ASP A 36 -12.54 7.01 -3.88
N GLY A 37 -11.60 7.39 -3.01
CA GLY A 37 -11.30 6.69 -1.76
C GLY A 37 -10.42 5.45 -1.91
N LYS A 38 -10.26 4.90 -3.12
CA LYS A 38 -9.55 3.64 -3.39
C LYS A 38 -8.12 3.84 -3.90
N TYR A 39 -7.23 2.92 -3.55
CA TYR A 39 -5.90 2.82 -4.15
C TYR A 39 -5.90 1.94 -5.39
N ILE A 40 -5.22 2.41 -6.43
CA ILE A 40 -5.04 1.77 -7.73
C ILE A 40 -3.54 1.55 -7.91
N PHE A 41 -3.10 0.30 -7.88
CA PHE A 41 -1.70 -0.07 -8.14
C PHE A 41 -1.57 -0.55 -9.58
N GLN A 42 -0.58 -0.03 -10.30
CA GLN A 42 -0.34 -0.31 -11.72
C GLN A 42 1.12 -0.71 -11.92
N LYS A 43 1.38 -1.92 -12.40
CA LYS A 43 2.70 -2.30 -12.90
C LYS A 43 2.62 -2.49 -14.40
N SER A 44 3.58 -1.91 -15.11
CA SER A 44 3.81 -2.23 -16.51
C SER A 44 4.77 -3.41 -16.57
N HIS A 45 4.31 -4.55 -17.08
CA HIS A 45 5.19 -5.65 -17.46
C HIS A 45 4.90 -6.01 -18.90
N ASP A 46 5.88 -5.78 -19.78
CA ASP A 46 5.84 -6.22 -21.18
C ASP A 46 4.54 -5.81 -21.91
N GLY A 47 4.14 -4.54 -21.73
CA GLY A 47 2.92 -3.96 -22.32
C GLY A 47 1.60 -4.31 -21.61
N LYS A 48 1.60 -5.21 -20.62
CA LYS A 48 0.43 -5.53 -19.80
C LYS A 48 0.35 -4.62 -18.58
N LYS A 49 -0.87 -4.23 -18.25
CA LYS A 49 -1.21 -3.40 -17.09
C LYS A 49 -2.00 -4.23 -16.10
N GLU A 50 -1.39 -4.52 -14.96
CA GLU A 50 -2.11 -5.13 -13.83
C GLU A 50 -2.68 -4.03 -12.94
N VAL A 51 -3.97 -4.12 -12.61
CA VAL A 51 -4.64 -3.16 -11.71
C VAL A 51 -5.05 -3.87 -10.43
N PHE A 52 -4.49 -3.43 -9.31
CA PHE A 52 -4.86 -3.90 -7.99
C PHE A 52 -5.70 -2.85 -7.28
N MET A 53 -6.79 -3.26 -6.62
CA MET A 53 -7.67 -2.37 -5.86
C MET A 53 -7.61 -2.66 -4.37
N GLU A 54 -7.97 -1.65 -3.56
CA GLU A 54 -7.94 -1.69 -2.10
C GLU A 54 -8.70 -2.89 -1.50
N ASP A 55 -9.83 -3.31 -2.07
CA ASP A 55 -10.60 -4.46 -1.58
C ASP A 55 -9.78 -5.77 -1.61
N TYR A 56 -8.86 -5.90 -2.56
CA TYR A 56 -7.91 -7.00 -2.60
C TYR A 56 -6.80 -6.80 -1.57
N LEU A 57 -6.30 -5.58 -1.37
CA LEU A 57 -5.31 -5.29 -0.32
C LEU A 57 -5.84 -5.66 1.07
N GLU A 58 -7.10 -5.32 1.37
CA GLU A 58 -7.70 -5.66 2.66
C GLU A 58 -7.85 -7.17 2.84
N LYS A 59 -8.22 -7.91 1.78
CA LYS A 59 -8.22 -9.37 1.79
C LYS A 59 -6.82 -9.95 1.95
N PHE A 60 -5.83 -9.45 1.20
CA PHE A 60 -4.45 -9.89 1.28
C PHE A 60 -3.87 -9.67 2.68
N ILE A 61 -4.09 -8.48 3.26
CA ILE A 61 -3.68 -8.19 4.64
C ILE A 61 -4.41 -9.14 5.59
N ALA A 62 -5.73 -9.31 5.49
CA ALA A 62 -6.46 -10.24 6.35
C ALA A 62 -5.93 -11.68 6.24
N GLU A 63 -5.64 -12.17 5.03
CA GLU A 63 -5.12 -13.51 4.73
C GLU A 63 -3.65 -13.70 5.18
N ASN A 64 -2.85 -12.63 5.25
CA ASN A 64 -1.42 -12.70 5.57
C ASN A 64 -1.06 -12.09 6.94
N SER A 65 -2.02 -11.50 7.64
CA SER A 65 -1.86 -10.89 8.98
C SER A 65 -1.83 -11.92 10.13
N SER A 66 -2.00 -13.20 9.82
CA SER A 66 -1.91 -14.31 10.78
C SER A 66 -0.51 -14.96 10.86
N LEU A 67 0.54 -14.25 10.49
CA LEU A 67 1.95 -14.67 10.61
C LEU A 67 2.65 -13.98 11.78
#